data_AF-A0A066S085-F1
#
_entry.id   AF-A0A066S085-F1
#
_cell.length_a   1.000
_cell.length_b   1.000
_cell.length_c   1.000
_cell.angle_alpha   90.00
_cell.angle_beta   90.00
_cell.angle_gamma   90.00
#
_symmetry.space_group_name_H-M   'P 1'
#
loop_
_entity.id
_entity.type
_entity.pdbx_description
1 polymer ?
#
loop_
_entity_poly.entity_id
_entity_poly.type
_entity_poly.pdbx_seq_one_letter_code
_entity_poly.pdbx_strand_id
1 'polypeptide(L)'
;MANEVATTEEKPFDIESLSGTEKAAILLLSLNEQDAASIIRHLEPKQVQRVGGAMASMKELSTEKASAVHRQFLTDIQKYTSIGMGSADFVRNTLIAALGEDKANNLVDQILMGSGSRGLDSLKWMDPRQVASIILNEHPQIQTIVLSYLDPEQSAEILSQFPERVRLDLMMRIANLEEVQPAALHELNDIMEKQFAGQAGAQAAKIGGMKAAADIMNYLDNNIEGLLMEQIRENDEEMAVQIEDLMFVFENLAEVDDRGIQSLLREVPQELLQKALKGADDMLREKIMRNMSKRAADLLMDDLEAMGPIRVSDVEAAQKEILSIARRLAEAGELLLNGGGGQDEYL
;
A
#
# COMPACT_ATOMS: atom_id res chain seq x y z
N MET A 1 -9.86 -15.11 -52.41
CA MET A 1 -10.63 -13.85 -52.31
C MET A 1 -10.02 -13.05 -51.16
N ALA A 2 -9.02 -12.23 -51.46
CA ALA A 2 -8.52 -11.20 -50.55
C ALA A 2 -9.25 -9.92 -50.94
N ASN A 3 -9.96 -9.32 -49.98
CA ASN A 3 -10.68 -8.08 -50.20
C ASN A 3 -9.73 -6.93 -49.82
N GLU A 4 -9.20 -6.25 -50.83
CA GLU A 4 -8.46 -5.00 -50.68
C GLU A 4 -9.43 -3.94 -50.15
N VAL A 5 -9.20 -3.46 -48.93
CA VAL A 5 -9.84 -2.23 -48.45
C VAL A 5 -8.96 -1.08 -48.94
N ALA A 6 -9.40 -0.44 -50.02
CA ALA A 6 -8.81 0.77 -50.54
C ALA A 6 -8.90 1.90 -49.49
N THR A 7 -7.76 2.31 -48.94
CA THR A 7 -7.63 3.59 -48.23
C THR A 7 -7.59 4.70 -49.27
N THR A 8 -8.70 5.41 -49.43
CA THR A 8 -8.75 6.69 -50.15
C THR A 8 -7.95 7.74 -49.39
N GLU A 9 -6.73 8.02 -49.85
CA GLU A 9 -5.96 9.20 -49.45
C GLU A 9 -6.66 10.46 -50.00
N GLU A 10 -7.53 11.08 -49.21
CA GLU A 10 -8.06 12.40 -49.50
C GLU A 10 -6.98 13.46 -49.23
N LYS A 11 -6.75 14.34 -50.21
CA LYS A 11 -5.74 15.41 -50.13
C LYS A 11 -6.04 16.33 -48.93
N PRO A 12 -5.05 16.64 -48.07
CA PRO A 12 -5.28 17.53 -46.94
C PRO A 12 -5.64 18.94 -47.41
N PHE A 13 -6.69 19.51 -46.82
CA PHE A 13 -7.09 20.91 -47.03
C PHE A 13 -5.94 21.87 -46.67
N ASP A 14 -5.67 22.84 -47.54
CA ASP A 14 -4.60 23.82 -47.33
C ASP A 14 -5.01 24.87 -46.29
N ILE A 15 -4.38 24.80 -45.11
CA ILE A 15 -4.65 25.65 -43.95
C ILE A 15 -4.10 27.07 -44.14
N GLU A 16 -3.16 27.27 -45.06
CA GLU A 16 -2.55 28.59 -45.31
C GLU A 16 -3.53 29.56 -45.99
N SER A 17 -4.59 29.05 -46.63
CA SER A 17 -5.63 29.86 -47.25
C SER A 17 -6.59 30.52 -46.24
N LEU A 18 -6.51 30.17 -44.95
CA LEU A 18 -7.39 30.69 -43.90
C LEU A 18 -6.69 31.77 -43.05
N SER A 19 -7.39 32.87 -42.80
CA SER A 19 -6.96 33.90 -41.86
C SER A 19 -7.02 33.39 -40.41
N GLY A 20 -6.23 33.99 -39.52
CA GLY A 20 -6.25 33.65 -38.09
C GLY A 20 -7.63 33.84 -37.44
N THR A 21 -8.42 34.80 -37.94
CA THR A 21 -9.80 35.04 -37.47
C THR A 21 -10.74 33.92 -37.90
N GLU A 22 -10.60 33.41 -39.14
CA GLU A 22 -11.37 32.26 -39.62
C GLU A 22 -11.00 30.97 -38.89
N LYS A 23 -9.69 30.75 -38.63
CA LYS A 23 -9.21 29.61 -37.85
C LYS A 23 -9.80 29.62 -36.43
N ALA A 24 -9.79 30.77 -35.75
CA ALA A 24 -10.38 30.92 -34.42
C ALA A 24 -11.90 30.67 -34.43
N ALA A 25 -12.61 31.18 -35.44
CA ALA A 25 -14.03 30.95 -35.58
C ALA A 25 -14.38 29.48 -35.84
N ILE A 26 -13.61 28.77 -36.67
CA ILE A 26 -13.76 27.32 -36.91
C ILE A 26 -13.55 26.54 -35.61
N LEU A 27 -12.52 26.90 -34.82
CA LEU A 27 -12.25 26.25 -33.54
C LEU A 27 -13.40 26.46 -32.55
N LEU A 28 -13.91 27.68 -32.40
CA LEU A 28 -15.01 27.97 -31.48
C LEU A 28 -16.33 27.29 -31.89
N LEU A 29 -16.61 27.18 -33.20
CA LEU A 29 -17.78 26.47 -33.71
C LEU A 29 -17.70 24.95 -33.51
N SER A 30 -16.50 24.41 -33.26
CA SER A 30 -16.30 22.98 -32.98
C SER A 30 -16.48 22.60 -31.51
N LEU A 31 -16.61 23.59 -30.62
CA LEU A 31 -16.81 23.41 -29.19
C LEU A 31 -18.29 23.48 -28.83
N ASN A 32 -18.64 23.01 -27.64
CA ASN A 32 -19.97 23.26 -27.09
C ASN A 32 -20.14 24.75 -26.71
N GLU A 33 -21.38 25.20 -26.57
CA GLU A 33 -21.70 26.61 -26.29
C GLU A 33 -21.06 27.14 -25.00
N GLN A 34 -20.94 26.29 -23.97
CA GLN A 34 -20.38 26.69 -22.68
C GLN A 34 -18.86 26.92 -22.76
N ASP A 35 -18.15 26.01 -23.43
CA ASP A 35 -16.70 26.09 -23.60
C ASP A 35 -16.34 27.26 -24.52
N ALA A 36 -17.07 27.44 -25.63
CA ALA A 36 -16.88 28.58 -26.51
C ALA A 36 -17.13 29.91 -25.78
N ALA A 37 -18.18 29.99 -24.95
CA ALA A 37 -18.46 31.17 -24.14
C ALA A 37 -17.36 31.47 -23.13
N SER A 38 -16.74 30.45 -22.53
CA SER A 38 -15.63 30.64 -21.59
C SER A 38 -14.42 31.30 -22.26
N ILE A 39 -14.12 30.92 -23.50
CA ILE A 39 -13.02 31.50 -24.29
C ILE A 39 -13.36 32.94 -24.71
N ILE A 40 -14.58 33.18 -25.20
CA ILE A 40 -15.03 34.51 -25.65
C ILE A 40 -14.95 35.55 -24.53
N ARG A 41 -15.18 35.17 -23.27
CA ARG A 41 -15.07 36.09 -22.11
C ARG A 41 -13.67 36.66 -21.90
N HIS A 42 -12.64 35.99 -22.40
CA HIS A 42 -11.25 36.43 -22.29
C HIS A 42 -10.78 37.29 -23.48
N LEU A 43 -11.65 37.53 -24.46
CA LEU A 43 -11.34 38.34 -25.65
C LEU A 43 -11.79 39.79 -25.47
N GLU A 44 -11.04 40.72 -26.07
CA GLU A 44 -11.43 42.13 -26.11
C GLU A 44 -12.67 42.35 -27.00
N PRO A 45 -13.47 43.41 -26.75
CA PRO A 45 -14.69 43.67 -27.53
C PRO A 45 -14.50 43.70 -29.04
N LYS A 46 -13.37 44.26 -29.52
CA LYS A 46 -13.03 44.29 -30.95
C LYS A 46 -12.69 42.90 -31.51
N GLN A 47 -12.12 42.02 -30.70
CA GLN A 47 -11.80 40.64 -31.09
C GLN A 47 -13.06 39.78 -31.13
N VAL A 48 -13.95 39.94 -30.14
CA VAL A 48 -15.27 39.28 -30.12
C VAL A 48 -16.07 39.64 -31.37
N GLN A 49 -16.10 40.91 -31.76
CA GLN A 49 -16.83 41.35 -32.96
C GLN A 49 -16.24 40.72 -34.25
N ARG A 50 -14.92 40.65 -34.36
CA ARG A 50 -14.24 40.04 -35.52
C ARG A 50 -14.48 38.54 -35.62
N VAL A 51 -14.33 37.82 -34.50
CA VAL A 51 -14.49 36.36 -34.44
C VAL A 51 -15.97 35.98 -34.57
N GLY A 52 -16.87 36.67 -33.87
CA GLY A 52 -18.32 36.47 -33.98
C GLY A 52 -18.86 36.76 -35.38
N GLY A 53 -18.35 37.80 -36.05
CA GLY A 53 -18.66 38.08 -37.46
C GLY A 53 -18.21 36.95 -38.40
N ALA A 54 -16.99 36.42 -38.18
CA ALA A 54 -16.49 35.27 -38.94
C ALA A 54 -17.32 34.01 -38.69
N MET A 55 -17.71 33.73 -37.44
CA MET A 55 -18.58 32.61 -37.07
C MET A 55 -19.95 32.70 -37.76
N ALA A 56 -20.57 33.88 -37.78
CA ALA A 56 -21.87 34.10 -38.42
C ALA A 56 -21.82 34.04 -39.96
N SER A 57 -20.67 34.37 -40.55
CA SER A 57 -20.47 34.35 -42.01
C SER A 57 -20.20 32.95 -42.56
N MET A 58 -19.81 31.99 -41.71
CA MET A 58 -19.50 30.63 -42.12
C MET A 58 -20.76 29.78 -42.21
N LYS A 59 -21.16 29.44 -43.45
CA LYS A 59 -22.37 28.65 -43.73
C LYS A 59 -22.13 27.15 -43.85
N GLU A 60 -20.91 26.71 -44.16
CA GLU A 60 -20.57 25.29 -44.33
C GLU A 60 -19.20 24.97 -43.74
N LEU A 61 -19.20 24.23 -42.64
CA LEU A 61 -18.00 23.70 -42.02
C LEU A 61 -17.78 22.27 -42.56
N SER A 62 -16.83 22.08 -43.47
CA SER A 62 -16.45 20.72 -43.85
C SER A 62 -15.62 20.08 -42.72
N THR A 63 -15.81 18.78 -42.52
CA THR A 63 -15.06 17.96 -41.56
C THR A 63 -13.55 18.04 -41.81
N GLU A 64 -13.15 18.14 -43.08
CA GLU A 64 -11.76 18.33 -43.51
C GLU A 64 -11.17 19.66 -43.01
N LYS A 65 -11.91 20.77 -43.17
CA LYS A 65 -11.49 22.11 -42.72
C LYS A 65 -11.36 22.17 -41.20
N ALA A 66 -12.33 21.62 -40.48
CA ALA A 66 -12.30 21.55 -39.03
C ALA A 66 -11.09 20.75 -38.52
N SER A 67 -10.89 19.54 -39.06
CA SER A 67 -9.77 18.67 -38.70
C SER A 67 -8.42 19.30 -38.99
N ALA A 68 -8.30 20.03 -40.10
CA ALA A 68 -7.10 20.75 -40.47
C ALA A 68 -6.79 21.86 -39.45
N VAL A 69 -7.78 22.67 -39.07
CA VAL A 69 -7.63 23.72 -38.05
C VAL A 69 -7.28 23.14 -36.68
N HIS A 70 -7.88 22.01 -36.27
CA HIS A 70 -7.55 21.33 -35.01
C HIS A 70 -6.10 20.86 -34.95
N ARG A 71 -5.60 20.22 -36.02
CA ARG A 71 -4.19 19.78 -36.08
C ARG A 71 -3.22 20.95 -35.99
N GLN A 72 -3.52 22.05 -36.67
CA GLN A 72 -2.69 23.25 -36.61
C GLN A 72 -2.71 23.86 -35.21
N PHE A 73 -3.88 23.96 -34.57
CA PHE A 73 -4.02 24.49 -33.22
C PHE A 73 -3.23 23.66 -32.19
N LEU A 74 -3.28 22.33 -32.28
CA LEU A 74 -2.46 21.44 -31.43
C LEU A 74 -0.96 21.67 -31.66
N THR A 75 -0.54 21.80 -32.91
CA THR A 75 0.86 22.08 -33.28
C THR A 75 1.33 23.44 -32.77
N ASP A 76 0.46 24.45 -32.78
CA ASP A 76 0.79 25.79 -32.28
C ASP A 76 0.76 25.85 -30.75
N ILE A 77 -0.17 25.16 -30.10
CA ILE A 77 -0.16 24.99 -28.63
C ILE A 77 1.18 24.39 -28.20
N GLN A 78 1.68 23.33 -28.84
CA GLN A 78 2.96 22.71 -28.50
C GLN A 78 4.17 23.66 -28.53
N LYS A 79 4.09 24.80 -29.24
CA LYS A 79 5.14 25.83 -29.25
C LYS A 79 5.08 26.76 -28.03
N TYR A 80 3.89 26.93 -27.44
CA TYR A 80 3.65 27.78 -26.26
C TYR A 80 3.54 26.99 -24.97
N THR A 81 3.05 25.75 -25.03
CA THR A 81 3.16 24.76 -23.97
C THR A 81 4.53 24.14 -24.08
N SER A 82 5.49 24.70 -23.35
CA SER A 82 6.65 23.92 -22.93
C SER A 82 6.12 22.68 -22.24
N ILE A 83 6.09 21.55 -22.97
CA ILE A 83 5.93 20.20 -22.46
C ILE A 83 7.07 20.03 -21.46
N GLY A 84 6.84 20.46 -20.21
CA GLY A 84 7.90 20.65 -19.22
C GLY A 84 7.55 21.57 -18.04
N MET A 85 6.64 22.55 -18.18
CA MET A 85 6.42 23.56 -17.10
C MET A 85 4.97 23.73 -16.59
N GLY A 86 4.03 22.86 -16.95
CA GLY A 86 2.65 22.95 -16.43
C GLY A 86 1.80 21.67 -16.57
N SER A 87 2.39 20.60 -17.09
CA SER A 87 1.78 19.26 -17.07
C SER A 87 1.52 18.80 -15.64
N ALA A 88 2.33 19.30 -14.70
CA ALA A 88 2.25 18.94 -13.30
C ALA A 88 0.93 19.34 -12.66
N ASP A 89 0.58 20.62 -12.80
CA ASP A 89 -0.65 21.17 -12.22
C ASP A 89 -1.89 20.69 -12.97
N PHE A 90 -1.78 20.48 -14.28
CA PHE A 90 -2.87 19.91 -15.06
C PHE A 90 -3.17 18.47 -14.67
N VAL A 91 -2.13 17.63 -14.52
CA VAL A 91 -2.28 16.24 -14.05
C VAL A 91 -2.78 16.23 -12.61
N ARG A 92 -2.28 17.14 -11.76
CA ARG A 92 -2.76 17.35 -10.38
C ARG A 92 -4.25 17.61 -10.33
N ASN A 93 -4.69 18.65 -11.02
CA ASN A 93 -6.09 19.08 -10.99
C ASN A 93 -7.02 18.05 -11.64
N THR A 94 -6.57 17.36 -12.69
CA THR A 94 -7.33 16.30 -13.35
C THR A 94 -7.50 15.07 -12.44
N LEU A 95 -6.44 14.64 -11.76
CA LEU A 95 -6.50 13.52 -10.83
C LEU A 95 -7.34 13.87 -9.59
N ILE A 96 -7.23 15.10 -9.07
CA ILE A 96 -8.06 15.58 -7.94
C ILE A 96 -9.54 15.57 -8.32
N ALA A 97 -9.89 16.06 -9.51
CA ALA A 97 -11.27 16.06 -9.98
C ALA A 97 -11.84 14.65 -10.19
N ALA A 98 -11.01 13.67 -10.59
CA ALA A 98 -11.46 12.31 -10.89
C ALA A 98 -11.50 11.38 -9.67
N LEU A 99 -10.60 11.56 -8.69
CA LEU A 99 -10.35 10.59 -7.61
C LEU A 99 -10.57 11.16 -6.19
N GLY A 100 -10.76 12.48 -6.08
CA GLY A 100 -10.82 13.20 -4.80
C GLY A 100 -9.44 13.63 -4.31
N GLU A 101 -9.41 14.69 -3.51
CA GLU A 101 -8.18 15.40 -3.08
C GLU A 101 -7.17 14.47 -2.39
N ASP A 102 -7.61 13.59 -1.50
CA ASP A 102 -6.74 12.70 -0.72
C ASP A 102 -6.04 11.62 -1.56
N LYS A 103 -6.76 11.01 -2.51
CA LYS A 103 -6.19 9.94 -3.36
C LYS A 103 -5.34 10.50 -4.49
N ALA A 104 -5.76 11.65 -5.02
CA ALA A 104 -5.06 12.32 -6.09
C ALA A 104 -3.76 12.95 -5.63
N ASN A 105 -3.70 13.60 -4.47
CA ASN A 105 -2.45 14.20 -3.99
C ASN A 105 -1.34 13.15 -3.84
N ASN A 106 -1.66 11.97 -3.30
CA ASN A 106 -0.70 10.85 -3.23
C ASN A 106 -0.22 10.38 -4.61
N LEU A 107 -1.13 10.20 -5.57
CA LEU A 107 -0.78 9.76 -6.93
C LEU A 107 -0.03 10.84 -7.72
N VAL A 108 -0.38 12.10 -7.50
CA VAL A 108 0.24 13.25 -8.16
C VAL A 108 1.65 13.44 -7.63
N ASP A 109 1.85 13.40 -6.33
CA ASP A 109 3.19 13.48 -5.74
C ASP A 109 4.05 12.29 -6.23
N GLN A 110 3.43 11.11 -6.42
CA GLN A 110 4.06 9.95 -7.06
C GLN A 110 4.28 10.07 -8.58
N ILE A 111 3.70 11.04 -9.29
CA ILE A 111 3.90 11.24 -10.74
C ILE A 111 4.82 12.44 -11.03
N LEU A 112 4.76 13.49 -10.21
CA LEU A 112 5.51 14.73 -10.40
C LEU A 112 6.95 14.67 -9.88
N MET A 113 7.20 13.89 -8.82
CA MET A 113 8.55 13.60 -8.34
C MET A 113 9.22 12.57 -9.25
N GLY A 114 9.47 12.93 -10.51
CA GLY A 114 10.15 12.07 -11.49
C GLY A 114 11.36 11.36 -10.89
N SER A 115 11.63 10.15 -11.39
CA SER A 115 12.52 9.07 -10.94
C SER A 115 13.98 9.41 -10.55
N GLY A 116 14.34 10.68 -10.37
CA GLY A 116 15.68 11.15 -10.04
C GLY A 116 15.94 11.53 -8.57
N SER A 117 14.92 11.69 -7.72
CA SER A 117 15.13 12.10 -6.31
C SER A 117 14.54 11.17 -5.25
N ARG A 118 13.71 10.19 -5.63
CA ARG A 118 13.04 9.30 -4.65
C ARG A 118 14.02 8.52 -3.80
N GLY A 119 15.08 7.98 -4.41
CA GLY A 119 16.05 7.18 -3.69
C GLY A 119 16.77 7.97 -2.60
N LEU A 120 17.27 9.16 -2.93
CA LEU A 120 18.03 10.02 -2.02
C LEU A 120 17.17 10.63 -0.92
N ASP A 121 15.98 11.12 -1.26
CA ASP A 121 15.09 11.73 -0.26
C ASP A 121 14.56 10.68 0.71
N SER A 122 14.36 9.42 0.30
CA SER A 122 14.02 8.34 1.21
C SER A 122 15.08 8.08 2.27
N LEU A 123 16.38 8.23 1.94
CA LEU A 123 17.47 7.99 2.88
C LEU A 123 17.44 8.96 4.09
N LYS A 124 16.91 10.18 3.93
CA LYS A 124 16.77 11.16 5.03
C LYS A 124 15.86 10.67 6.16
N TRP A 125 14.90 9.82 5.83
CA TRP A 125 13.91 9.30 6.78
C TRP A 125 14.24 7.89 7.27
N MET A 126 15.32 7.28 6.77
CA MET A 126 15.76 5.94 7.13
C MET A 126 16.70 5.94 8.32
N ASP A 127 16.63 4.86 9.10
CA ASP A 127 17.55 4.65 10.22
C ASP A 127 19.01 4.61 9.73
N PRO A 128 19.95 5.33 10.40
CA PRO A 128 21.35 5.40 10.01
C PRO A 128 22.02 4.04 9.79
N ARG A 129 21.65 3.00 10.55
CA ARG A 129 22.24 1.67 10.41
C ARG A 129 21.75 0.97 9.15
N GLN A 130 20.49 1.21 8.76
CA GLN A 130 19.93 0.69 7.51
C GLN A 130 20.55 1.40 6.30
N VAL A 131 20.74 2.70 6.39
CA VAL A 131 21.46 3.43 5.34
C VAL A 131 22.88 2.88 5.20
N ALA A 132 23.60 2.71 6.32
CA ALA A 132 24.94 2.15 6.32
C ALA A 132 25.00 0.76 5.65
N SER A 133 24.08 -0.15 5.96
CA SER A 133 24.08 -1.49 5.37
C SER A 133 23.82 -1.49 3.87
N ILE A 134 23.01 -0.55 3.37
CA ILE A 134 22.74 -0.39 1.94
C ILE A 134 24.01 0.07 1.21
N ILE A 135 24.72 1.06 1.75
CA ILE A 135 25.86 1.68 1.05
C ILE A 135 27.20 0.98 1.32
N LEU A 136 27.28 0.05 2.29
CA LEU A 136 28.54 -0.54 2.76
C LEU A 136 29.33 -1.25 1.64
N ASN A 137 28.63 -1.91 0.72
CA ASN A 137 29.23 -2.64 -0.41
C ASN A 137 29.29 -1.81 -1.70
N GLU A 138 28.83 -0.55 -1.66
CA GLU A 138 28.83 0.32 -2.83
C GLU A 138 30.20 0.96 -3.07
N HIS A 139 30.39 1.48 -4.29
CA HIS A 139 31.64 2.15 -4.64
C HIS A 139 31.88 3.38 -3.73
N PRO A 140 33.13 3.67 -3.31
CA PRO A 140 33.43 4.80 -2.42
C PRO A 140 32.86 6.15 -2.87
N GLN A 141 32.73 6.36 -4.18
CA GLN A 141 32.10 7.56 -4.74
C GLN A 141 30.62 7.70 -4.36
N ILE A 142 29.86 6.59 -4.38
CA ILE A 142 28.43 6.56 -4.01
C ILE A 142 28.29 6.79 -2.50
N GLN A 143 29.14 6.15 -1.70
CA GLN A 143 29.20 6.36 -0.24
C GLN A 143 29.47 7.84 0.09
N THR A 144 30.43 8.46 -0.60
CA THR A 144 30.72 9.90 -0.46
C THR A 144 29.51 10.76 -0.82
N ILE A 145 28.84 10.49 -1.95
CA ILE A 145 27.67 11.27 -2.38
C ILE A 145 26.52 11.17 -1.37
N VAL A 146 26.23 9.97 -0.87
CA VAL A 146 25.19 9.75 0.16
C VAL A 146 25.52 10.53 1.43
N LEU A 147 26.74 10.39 1.95
CA LEU A 147 27.17 11.07 3.17
C LEU A 147 27.22 12.60 3.02
N SER A 148 27.50 13.11 1.82
CA SER A 148 27.45 14.54 1.51
C SER A 148 26.02 15.09 1.33
N TYR A 149 25.05 14.21 1.07
CA TYR A 149 23.65 14.58 0.84
C TYR A 149 22.79 14.56 2.11
N LEU A 150 23.13 13.70 3.07
CA LEU A 150 22.40 13.55 4.33
C LEU A 150 22.79 14.58 5.38
N ASP A 151 21.96 14.72 6.41
CA ASP A 151 22.21 15.64 7.52
C ASP A 151 23.49 15.24 8.28
N PRO A 152 24.30 16.21 8.76
CA PRO A 152 25.61 15.93 9.37
C PRO A 152 25.57 14.93 10.54
N GLU A 153 24.50 14.95 11.33
CA GLU A 153 24.29 14.03 12.46
C GLU A 153 24.08 12.59 11.98
N GLN A 154 23.20 12.40 10.99
CA GLN A 154 22.94 11.11 10.37
C GLN A 154 24.19 10.56 9.68
N SER A 155 24.90 11.40 8.92
CA SER A 155 26.14 11.03 8.24
C SER A 155 27.25 10.62 9.22
N ALA A 156 27.36 11.28 10.38
CA ALA A 156 28.33 10.89 11.41
C ALA A 156 28.02 9.51 11.99
N GLU A 157 26.74 9.20 12.24
CA GLU A 157 26.30 7.91 12.73
C GLU A 157 26.51 6.80 11.69
N ILE A 158 26.18 7.05 10.42
CA ILE A 158 26.46 6.12 9.31
C ILE A 158 27.96 5.86 9.21
N LEU A 159 28.79 6.92 9.21
CA LEU A 159 30.24 6.83 9.11
C LEU A 159 30.84 5.98 10.25
N SER A 160 30.24 6.01 11.44
CA SER A 160 30.69 5.21 12.59
C SER A 160 30.60 3.69 12.38
N GLN A 161 29.76 3.24 11.45
CA GLN A 161 29.60 1.82 11.10
C GLN A 161 30.72 1.30 10.18
N PHE A 162 31.55 2.20 9.60
CA PHE A 162 32.63 1.82 8.68
C PHE A 162 33.97 1.56 9.42
N PRO A 163 34.82 0.66 8.90
CA PRO A 163 36.19 0.46 9.39
C PRO A 163 37.01 1.76 9.34
N GLU A 164 37.94 1.94 10.29
CA GLU A 164 38.75 3.17 10.44
C GLU A 164 39.45 3.63 9.15
N ARG A 165 40.01 2.69 8.38
CA ARG A 165 40.67 3.01 7.09
C ARG A 165 39.70 3.57 6.05
N VAL A 166 38.47 3.06 6.00
CA VAL A 166 37.43 3.51 5.07
C VAL A 166 36.89 4.87 5.48
N ARG A 167 36.71 5.10 6.79
CA ARG A 167 36.27 6.40 7.32
C ARG A 167 37.20 7.54 6.90
N LEU A 168 38.51 7.33 6.99
CA LEU A 168 39.50 8.34 6.58
C LEU A 168 39.44 8.63 5.07
N ASP A 169 39.35 7.59 4.24
CA ASP A 169 39.24 7.76 2.78
C ASP A 169 37.97 8.51 2.38
N LEU A 170 36.82 8.13 2.94
CA LEU A 170 35.54 8.80 2.68
C LEU A 170 35.55 10.26 3.14
N MET A 171 36.11 10.56 4.31
CA MET A 171 36.21 11.93 4.82
C MET A 171 37.08 12.81 3.90
N MET A 172 38.20 12.29 3.41
CA MET A 172 39.06 12.98 2.46
C MET A 172 38.36 13.23 1.12
N ARG A 173 37.50 12.30 0.67
CA ARG A 173 36.69 12.47 -0.55
C ARG A 173 35.59 13.51 -0.37
N ILE A 174 34.86 13.47 0.75
CA ILE A 174 33.82 14.46 1.09
C ILE A 174 34.43 15.87 1.15
N ALA A 175 35.61 16.01 1.76
CA ALA A 175 36.30 17.30 1.87
C ALA A 175 36.77 17.87 0.52
N ASN A 176 37.00 17.03 -0.48
CA ASN A 176 37.44 17.43 -1.83
C ASN A 176 36.31 17.35 -2.89
N LEU A 177 35.06 17.17 -2.46
CA LEU A 177 33.92 17.02 -3.36
C LEU A 177 33.46 18.41 -3.85
N GLU A 178 33.79 18.76 -5.10
CA GLU A 178 33.39 20.05 -5.71
C GLU A 178 32.07 19.94 -6.49
N GLU A 179 31.94 18.93 -7.36
CA GLU A 179 30.74 18.69 -8.17
C GLU A 179 30.39 17.20 -8.22
N VAL A 180 29.11 16.89 -8.11
CA VAL A 180 28.59 15.52 -8.25
C VAL A 180 28.18 15.29 -9.70
N GLN A 181 28.81 14.31 -10.35
CA GLN A 181 28.49 13.98 -11.74
C GLN A 181 27.07 13.38 -11.83
N PRO A 182 26.25 13.79 -12.82
CA PRO A 182 24.90 13.27 -13.01
C PRO A 182 24.82 11.74 -13.14
N ALA A 183 25.86 11.12 -13.71
CA ALA A 183 25.95 9.66 -13.84
C ALA A 183 25.96 8.94 -12.48
N ALA A 184 26.64 9.50 -11.48
CA ALA A 184 26.70 8.92 -10.14
C ALA A 184 25.38 9.08 -9.36
N LEU A 185 24.63 10.15 -9.63
CA LEU A 185 23.27 10.33 -9.10
C LEU A 185 22.29 9.32 -9.72
N HIS A 186 22.45 9.03 -11.02
CA HIS A 186 21.64 8.02 -11.68
C HIS A 186 21.93 6.62 -11.14
N GLU A 187 23.20 6.25 -10.99
CA GLU A 187 23.62 4.97 -10.42
C GLU A 187 23.11 4.78 -8.99
N LEU A 188 23.14 5.85 -8.18
CA LEU A 188 22.57 5.83 -6.84
C LEU A 188 21.05 5.61 -6.85
N ASN A 189 20.32 6.26 -7.76
CA ASN A 189 18.88 6.01 -7.92
C ASN A 189 18.61 4.57 -8.35
N ASP A 190 19.42 3.98 -9.24
CA ASP A 190 19.28 2.58 -9.65
C ASP A 190 19.55 1.61 -8.49
N ILE A 191 20.53 1.91 -7.63
CA ILE A 191 20.80 1.14 -6.41
C ILE A 191 19.61 1.23 -5.47
N MET A 192 19.07 2.44 -5.27
CA MET A 192 17.88 2.65 -4.44
C MET A 192 16.68 1.92 -5.02
N GLU A 193 16.40 2.02 -6.33
CA GLU A 193 15.32 1.28 -6.97
C GLU A 193 15.48 -0.23 -6.84
N LYS A 194 16.69 -0.78 -6.94
CA LYS A 194 16.94 -2.21 -6.73
C LYS A 194 16.76 -2.63 -5.27
N GLN A 195 17.24 -1.82 -4.32
CA GLN A 195 17.10 -2.08 -2.89
C GLN A 195 15.64 -1.91 -2.46
N PHE A 196 14.92 -0.92 -2.97
CA PHE A 196 13.49 -0.72 -2.72
C PHE A 196 12.59 -1.65 -3.52
N ALA A 197 13.00 -2.18 -4.67
CA ALA A 197 12.29 -3.25 -5.36
C ALA A 197 12.51 -4.60 -4.64
N GLY A 198 13.71 -4.82 -4.11
CA GLY A 198 13.99 -5.92 -3.18
C GLY A 198 13.28 -5.76 -1.83
N GLN A 199 13.12 -4.51 -1.37
CA GLN A 199 12.38 -4.15 -0.17
C GLN A 199 10.90 -3.84 -0.41
N ALA A 200 10.37 -3.88 -1.64
CA ALA A 200 8.92 -3.96 -1.85
C ALA A 200 8.40 -5.31 -1.31
N GLY A 201 9.29 -6.29 -1.10
CA GLY A 201 9.08 -7.46 -0.26
C GLY A 201 9.43 -7.30 1.22
N ALA A 202 10.17 -6.25 1.64
CA ALA A 202 10.63 -6.03 3.03
C ALA A 202 9.89 -4.89 3.77
N GLN A 203 9.16 -4.05 3.06
CA GLN A 203 8.13 -3.15 3.55
C GLN A 203 6.76 -3.58 3.00
N ALA A 204 6.54 -4.89 2.89
CA ALA A 204 5.21 -5.37 3.20
C ALA A 204 4.92 -4.84 4.61
N ALA A 205 3.93 -3.95 4.76
CA ALA A 205 3.13 -3.96 5.98
C ALA A 205 2.98 -5.43 6.35
N LYS A 206 3.28 -5.84 7.60
CA LYS A 206 3.17 -7.25 8.04
C LYS A 206 1.81 -7.82 7.62
N ILE A 207 1.73 -8.34 6.40
CA ILE A 207 0.58 -8.86 5.70
C ILE A 207 1.14 -10.20 5.26
N GLY A 208 0.88 -11.21 6.07
CA GLY A 208 1.55 -12.50 5.94
C GLY A 208 2.60 -12.72 7.03
N GLY A 209 2.38 -13.78 7.79
CA GLY A 209 3.20 -14.29 8.88
C GLY A 209 2.51 -15.53 9.45
N MET A 210 3.06 -16.12 10.51
CA MET A 210 2.47 -17.32 11.15
C MET A 210 0.97 -17.14 11.47
N LYS A 211 0.53 -15.91 11.80
CA LYS A 211 -0.87 -15.60 12.06
C LYS A 211 -1.76 -15.67 10.82
N ALA A 212 -1.31 -15.13 9.69
CA ALA A 212 -2.06 -15.24 8.43
C ALA A 212 -2.09 -16.68 7.90
N ALA A 213 -1.00 -17.43 8.11
CA ALA A 213 -0.96 -18.85 7.80
C ALA A 213 -1.98 -19.61 8.66
N ALA A 214 -2.01 -19.37 9.98
CA ALA A 214 -3.00 -19.93 10.88
C ALA A 214 -4.44 -19.54 10.52
N ASP A 215 -4.69 -18.28 10.20
CA ASP A 215 -6.02 -17.80 9.76
C ASP A 215 -6.46 -18.52 8.48
N ILE A 216 -5.56 -18.74 7.52
CA ILE A 216 -5.87 -19.52 6.30
C ILE A 216 -6.15 -20.98 6.64
N MET A 217 -5.32 -21.60 7.48
CA MET A 217 -5.47 -23.00 7.87
C MET A 217 -6.79 -23.25 8.60
N ASN A 218 -7.27 -22.29 9.41
CA ASN A 218 -8.58 -22.35 10.08
C ASN A 218 -9.79 -22.40 9.12
N TYR A 219 -9.63 -22.00 7.85
CA TYR A 219 -10.69 -22.04 6.83
C TYR A 219 -10.53 -23.20 5.84
N LEU A 220 -9.47 -24.01 5.95
CA LEU A 220 -9.28 -25.17 5.08
C LEU A 220 -10.06 -26.38 5.59
N ASP A 221 -10.47 -27.25 4.67
CA ASP A 221 -11.08 -28.53 5.04
C ASP A 221 -10.07 -29.40 5.80
N ASN A 222 -10.51 -30.08 6.87
CA ASN A 222 -9.66 -30.86 7.78
C ASN A 222 -8.70 -31.84 7.08
N ASN A 223 -9.11 -32.42 5.93
CA ASN A 223 -8.27 -33.33 5.16
C ASN A 223 -7.07 -32.63 4.48
N ILE A 224 -7.25 -31.37 4.07
CA ILE A 224 -6.22 -30.56 3.40
C ILE A 224 -5.33 -29.90 4.45
N GLU A 225 -5.92 -29.41 5.53
CA GLU A 225 -5.23 -28.86 6.70
C GLU A 225 -4.25 -29.88 7.31
N GLY A 226 -4.71 -31.09 7.64
CA GLY A 226 -3.87 -32.11 8.26
C GLY A 226 -2.66 -32.51 7.40
N LEU A 227 -2.87 -32.68 6.09
CA LEU A 227 -1.80 -33.02 5.16
C LEU A 227 -0.78 -31.89 4.99
N LEU A 228 -1.24 -30.63 5.02
CA LEU A 228 -0.36 -29.45 4.99
C LEU A 228 0.43 -29.31 6.30
N MET A 229 -0.20 -29.52 7.46
CA MET A 229 0.48 -29.45 8.76
C MET A 229 1.56 -30.53 8.92
N GLU A 230 1.31 -31.74 8.42
CA GLU A 230 2.30 -32.82 8.42
C GLU A 230 3.52 -32.45 7.57
N GLN A 231 3.29 -31.94 6.35
CA GLN A 231 4.36 -31.48 5.46
C GLN A 231 5.13 -30.27 6.01
N ILE A 232 4.46 -29.35 6.70
CA ILE A 232 5.12 -28.22 7.36
C ILE A 232 5.99 -28.74 8.52
N ARG A 233 5.49 -29.69 9.33
CA ARG A 233 6.23 -30.27 10.46
C ARG A 233 7.47 -31.06 10.03
N GLU A 234 7.39 -31.77 8.90
CA GLU A 234 8.54 -32.47 8.32
C GLU A 234 9.67 -31.52 7.86
N ASN A 235 9.30 -30.31 7.44
CA ASN A 235 10.24 -29.33 6.90
C ASN A 235 10.78 -28.39 8.00
N ASP A 236 9.91 -27.97 8.91
CA ASP A 236 10.20 -27.07 10.02
C ASP A 236 9.22 -27.32 11.19
N GLU A 237 9.67 -28.09 12.18
CA GLU A 237 8.89 -28.44 13.37
C GLU A 237 8.54 -27.21 14.22
N GLU A 238 9.45 -26.22 14.30
CA GLU A 238 9.23 -25.01 15.09
C GLU A 238 8.15 -24.12 14.45
N MET A 239 8.15 -24.02 13.13
CA MET A 239 7.11 -23.34 12.35
C MET A 239 5.74 -24.01 12.50
N ALA A 240 5.69 -25.34 12.45
CA ALA A 240 4.46 -26.09 12.64
C ALA A 240 3.82 -25.80 14.01
N VAL A 241 4.62 -25.85 15.08
CA VAL A 241 4.15 -25.55 16.45
C VAL A 241 3.64 -24.11 16.55
N GLN A 242 4.34 -23.14 15.95
CA GLN A 242 3.93 -21.74 15.99
C GLN A 242 2.63 -21.47 15.21
N ILE A 243 2.42 -22.14 14.08
CA ILE A 243 1.18 -22.04 13.30
C ILE A 243 0.03 -22.70 14.06
N GLU A 244 0.25 -23.90 14.62
CA GLU A 244 -0.74 -24.63 15.41
C GLU A 244 -1.20 -23.86 16.65
N ASP A 245 -0.27 -23.20 17.35
CA ASP A 245 -0.57 -22.32 18.48
C ASP A 245 -1.41 -21.09 18.09
N LEU A 246 -1.27 -20.62 16.84
CA LEU A 246 -2.02 -19.47 16.33
C LEU A 246 -3.37 -19.86 15.71
N MET A 247 -3.52 -21.12 15.28
CA MET A 247 -4.81 -21.67 14.83
C MET A 247 -5.77 -21.84 16.00
N PHE A 248 -5.23 -22.14 17.18
CA PHE A 248 -6.01 -22.34 18.40
C PHE A 248 -6.37 -21.02 19.08
N VAL A 249 -7.36 -20.33 18.53
CA VAL A 249 -7.85 -19.04 19.06
C VAL A 249 -8.80 -19.28 20.23
N PHE A 250 -8.71 -18.43 21.27
CA PHE A 250 -9.55 -18.53 22.46
C PHE A 250 -11.06 -18.58 22.16
N GLU A 251 -11.50 -17.85 21.14
CA GLU A 251 -12.88 -17.83 20.67
C GLU A 251 -13.39 -19.19 20.15
N ASN A 252 -12.49 -20.08 19.69
CA ASN A 252 -12.85 -21.41 19.21
C ASN A 252 -13.41 -22.29 20.34
N LEU A 253 -13.21 -21.92 21.61
CA LEU A 253 -13.87 -22.57 22.74
C LEU A 253 -15.41 -22.49 22.65
N ALA A 254 -15.97 -21.55 21.89
CA ALA A 254 -17.41 -21.47 21.70
C ALA A 254 -17.99 -22.69 20.97
N GLU A 255 -17.19 -23.32 20.11
CA GLU A 255 -17.57 -24.48 19.30
C GLU A 255 -17.40 -25.82 20.04
N VAL A 256 -16.70 -25.82 21.17
CA VAL A 256 -16.52 -27.00 22.02
C VAL A 256 -17.88 -27.44 22.58
N ASP A 257 -18.07 -28.75 22.69
CA ASP A 257 -19.30 -29.30 23.25
C ASP A 257 -19.47 -28.92 24.73
N ASP A 258 -20.72 -28.97 25.22
CA ASP A 258 -21.03 -28.54 26.59
C ASP A 258 -20.29 -29.40 27.64
N ARG A 259 -19.99 -30.67 27.34
CA ARG A 259 -19.25 -31.55 28.26
C ARG A 259 -17.78 -31.16 28.31
N GLY A 260 -17.16 -30.86 27.17
CA GLY A 260 -15.78 -30.36 27.10
C GLY A 260 -15.60 -29.06 27.88
N ILE A 261 -16.53 -28.10 27.73
CA ILE A 261 -16.51 -26.85 28.51
C ILE A 261 -16.65 -27.10 30.01
N GLN A 262 -17.54 -28.02 30.43
CA GLN A 262 -17.67 -28.35 31.85
C GLN A 262 -16.41 -28.98 32.44
N SER A 263 -15.68 -29.79 31.67
CA SER A 263 -14.40 -30.37 32.09
C SER A 263 -13.32 -29.30 32.20
N LEU A 264 -13.24 -28.39 31.21
CA LEU A 264 -12.34 -27.23 31.25
C LEU A 264 -12.58 -26.36 32.48
N LEU A 265 -13.84 -26.03 32.78
CA LEU A 265 -14.22 -25.17 33.91
C LEU A 265 -13.89 -25.77 35.29
N ARG A 266 -13.62 -27.08 35.40
CA ARG A 266 -13.18 -27.71 36.65
C ARG A 266 -11.69 -27.52 36.92
N GLU A 267 -10.89 -27.43 35.86
CA GLU A 267 -9.43 -27.29 35.93
C GLU A 267 -8.99 -25.82 35.94
N VAL A 268 -9.82 -24.91 35.41
CA VAL A 268 -9.48 -23.49 35.31
C VAL A 268 -9.75 -22.75 36.63
N PRO A 269 -8.75 -22.05 37.20
CA PRO A 269 -8.95 -21.20 38.38
C PRO A 269 -9.89 -20.02 38.11
N GLN A 270 -10.71 -19.67 39.09
CA GLN A 270 -11.72 -18.61 38.93
C GLN A 270 -11.11 -17.23 38.57
N GLU A 271 -9.99 -16.84 39.18
CA GLU A 271 -9.31 -15.58 38.85
C GLU A 271 -8.78 -15.54 37.41
N LEU A 272 -8.36 -16.70 36.89
CA LEU A 272 -7.87 -16.84 35.50
C LEU A 272 -9.04 -16.70 34.52
N LEU A 273 -10.15 -17.38 34.82
CA LEU A 273 -11.39 -17.32 34.04
C LEU A 273 -11.95 -15.90 33.96
N GLN A 274 -11.97 -15.17 35.08
CA GLN A 274 -12.42 -13.77 35.13
C GLN A 274 -11.59 -12.87 34.19
N LYS A 275 -10.25 -12.97 34.25
CA LYS A 275 -9.35 -12.16 33.41
C LYS A 275 -9.54 -12.47 31.92
N ALA A 276 -9.65 -13.75 31.57
CA ALA A 276 -9.81 -14.17 30.18
C ALA A 276 -11.16 -13.75 29.58
N LEU A 277 -12.25 -13.86 30.35
CA LEU A 277 -13.61 -13.50 29.92
C LEU A 277 -13.83 -12.00 29.69
N LYS A 278 -12.96 -11.15 30.22
CA LYS A 278 -13.03 -9.69 29.99
C LYS A 278 -12.73 -9.33 28.53
N GLY A 279 -11.93 -10.13 27.83
CA GLY A 279 -11.61 -9.98 26.41
C GLY A 279 -12.31 -10.97 25.49
N ALA A 280 -13.19 -11.82 26.01
CA ALA A 280 -13.96 -12.80 25.24
C ALA A 280 -15.16 -12.14 24.55
N ASP A 281 -15.57 -12.69 23.41
CA ASP A 281 -16.82 -12.31 22.77
C ASP A 281 -18.07 -12.72 23.58
N ASP A 282 -19.22 -12.17 23.23
CA ASP A 282 -20.47 -12.44 23.95
C ASP A 282 -20.93 -13.91 23.77
N MET A 283 -20.60 -14.54 22.64
CA MET A 283 -20.98 -15.91 22.34
C MET A 283 -20.27 -16.92 23.25
N LEU A 284 -18.95 -16.79 23.39
CA LEU A 284 -18.13 -17.58 24.29
C LEU A 284 -18.50 -17.31 25.75
N ARG A 285 -18.75 -16.04 26.11
CA ARG A 285 -19.20 -15.69 27.47
C ARG A 285 -20.51 -16.40 27.81
N GLU A 286 -21.53 -16.33 26.94
CA GLU A 286 -22.80 -17.03 27.15
C GLU A 286 -22.62 -18.55 27.23
N LYS A 287 -21.79 -19.12 26.36
CA LYS A 287 -21.46 -20.56 26.36
C LYS A 287 -20.84 -21.01 27.68
N ILE A 288 -19.90 -20.24 28.23
CA ILE A 288 -19.28 -20.52 29.52
C ILE A 288 -20.31 -20.40 30.64
N MET A 289 -21.08 -19.31 30.70
CA MET A 289 -22.10 -19.09 31.73
C MET A 289 -23.17 -20.20 31.76
N ARG A 290 -23.60 -20.66 30.58
CA ARG A 290 -24.59 -21.75 30.45
C ARG A 290 -24.09 -23.10 30.98
N ASN A 291 -22.78 -23.32 30.95
CA ASN A 291 -22.15 -24.55 31.42
C ASN A 291 -21.75 -24.50 32.91
N MET A 292 -22.06 -23.40 33.59
CA MET A 292 -21.88 -23.25 35.03
C MET A 292 -23.20 -23.45 35.78
N SER A 293 -23.11 -23.69 37.09
CA SER A 293 -24.29 -23.58 37.95
C SER A 293 -24.77 -22.13 37.99
N LYS A 294 -26.09 -21.91 38.09
CA LYS A 294 -26.69 -20.56 38.13
C LYS A 294 -26.00 -19.62 39.13
N ARG A 295 -25.74 -20.12 40.34
CA ARG A 295 -25.04 -19.37 41.39
C ARG A 295 -23.60 -18.99 41.00
N ALA A 296 -22.89 -19.86 40.30
CA ALA A 296 -21.51 -19.61 39.88
C ALA A 296 -21.44 -18.63 38.70
N ALA A 297 -22.40 -18.71 37.77
CA ALA A 297 -22.56 -17.75 36.69
C ALA A 297 -22.89 -16.34 37.22
N ASP A 298 -23.85 -16.25 38.16
CA ASP A 298 -24.23 -14.97 38.79
C ASP A 298 -23.01 -14.32 39.49
N LEU A 299 -22.25 -15.12 40.27
CA LEU A 299 -21.06 -14.64 40.98
C LEU A 299 -19.94 -14.22 40.02
N LEU A 300 -19.73 -14.96 38.93
CA LEU A 300 -18.75 -14.59 37.90
C LEU A 300 -19.14 -13.30 37.17
N MET A 301 -20.43 -13.06 36.97
CA MET A 301 -20.93 -11.84 36.35
C MET A 301 -20.74 -10.63 37.26
N ASP A 302 -21.07 -10.75 38.55
CA ASP A 302 -20.80 -9.73 39.57
C ASP A 302 -19.29 -9.41 39.64
N ASP A 303 -18.43 -10.44 39.62
CA ASP A 303 -16.97 -10.29 39.61
C ASP A 303 -16.48 -9.53 38.37
N LEU A 304 -17.02 -9.84 37.18
CA LEU A 304 -16.67 -9.19 35.92
C LEU A 304 -17.10 -7.72 35.87
N GLU A 305 -18.23 -7.38 36.48
CA GLU A 305 -18.72 -6.01 36.64
C GLU A 305 -17.89 -5.21 37.66
N ALA A 306 -17.51 -5.84 38.77
CA ALA A 306 -16.63 -5.26 39.77
C ALA A 306 -15.18 -5.11 39.26
N MET A 307 -14.81 -5.86 38.22
CA MET A 307 -13.49 -5.81 37.61
C MET A 307 -13.25 -4.48 36.87
N GLY A 308 -12.32 -3.70 37.39
CA GLY A 308 -11.84 -2.48 36.75
C GLY A 308 -11.07 -2.72 35.45
N PRO A 309 -10.54 -1.66 34.83
CA PRO A 309 -9.74 -1.79 33.61
C PRO A 309 -8.48 -2.61 33.87
N ILE A 310 -8.27 -3.66 33.07
CA ILE A 310 -7.10 -4.53 33.09
C ILE A 310 -6.29 -4.37 31.79
N ARG A 311 -4.99 -4.70 31.83
CA ARG A 311 -4.13 -4.59 30.64
C ARG A 311 -4.46 -5.71 29.67
N VAL A 312 -4.44 -5.39 28.38
CA VAL A 312 -4.65 -6.37 27.29
C VAL A 312 -3.65 -7.53 27.41
N SER A 313 -2.40 -7.25 27.79
CA SER A 313 -1.38 -8.28 28.02
C SER A 313 -1.77 -9.31 29.10
N ASP A 314 -2.49 -8.88 30.14
CA ASP A 314 -2.90 -9.75 31.24
C ASP A 314 -4.10 -10.62 30.83
N VAL A 315 -4.94 -10.12 29.92
CA VAL A 315 -6.04 -10.87 29.29
C VAL A 315 -5.46 -11.94 28.37
N GLU A 316 -4.55 -11.57 27.48
CA GLU A 316 -3.89 -12.50 26.54
C GLU A 316 -3.12 -13.60 27.29
N ALA A 317 -2.43 -13.26 28.38
CA ALA A 317 -1.75 -14.24 29.23
C ALA A 317 -2.74 -15.23 29.86
N ALA A 318 -3.87 -14.74 30.37
CA ALA A 318 -4.91 -15.58 30.96
C ALA A 318 -5.57 -16.50 29.91
N GLN A 319 -5.87 -15.97 28.72
CA GLN A 319 -6.41 -16.75 27.61
C GLN A 319 -5.43 -17.86 27.19
N LYS A 320 -4.14 -17.54 27.06
CA LYS A 320 -3.11 -18.53 26.71
C LYS A 320 -2.99 -19.65 27.75
N GLU A 321 -3.07 -19.34 29.03
CA GLU A 321 -3.02 -20.34 30.10
C GLU A 321 -4.25 -21.26 30.07
N ILE A 322 -5.44 -20.72 29.83
CA ILE A 322 -6.66 -21.54 29.64
C ILE A 322 -6.55 -22.44 28.40
N LEU A 323 -6.00 -21.92 27.31
CA LEU A 323 -5.78 -22.73 26.10
C LEU A 323 -4.78 -23.86 26.32
N SER A 324 -3.73 -23.63 27.14
CA SER A 324 -2.82 -24.70 27.54
C SER A 324 -3.52 -25.79 28.36
N ILE A 325 -4.46 -25.42 29.24
CA ILE A 325 -5.27 -26.39 29.99
C ILE A 325 -6.20 -27.15 29.04
N ALA A 326 -6.85 -26.46 28.10
CA ALA A 326 -7.72 -27.08 27.11
C ALA A 326 -6.96 -28.08 26.22
N ARG A 327 -5.75 -27.75 25.77
CA ARG A 327 -4.87 -28.65 25.00
C ARG A 327 -4.54 -29.91 25.79
N ARG A 328 -4.14 -29.77 27.05
CA ARG A 328 -3.85 -30.91 27.94
C ARG A 328 -5.08 -31.81 28.14
N LEU A 329 -6.28 -31.23 28.22
CA LEU A 329 -7.54 -32.00 28.31
C LEU A 329 -7.90 -32.69 26.99
N ALA A 330 -7.57 -32.07 25.85
CA ALA A 330 -7.76 -32.68 24.54
C ALA A 330 -6.81 -33.86 24.32
N GLU A 331 -5.53 -33.72 24.68
CA GLU A 331 -4.54 -34.82 24.66
C GLU A 331 -4.94 -35.99 25.59
N ALA A 332 -5.70 -35.72 26.65
CA ALA A 332 -6.26 -36.73 27.53
C ALA A 332 -7.57 -37.36 27.03
N GLY A 333 -8.12 -36.88 25.90
CA GLY A 333 -9.40 -37.31 25.34
C GLY A 333 -10.63 -36.82 26.12
N GLU A 334 -10.47 -35.89 27.06
CA GLU A 334 -11.57 -35.35 27.88
C GLU A 334 -12.29 -34.16 27.22
N LEU A 335 -11.68 -33.59 26.17
CA LEU A 335 -12.18 -32.40 25.47
C LEU A 335 -11.98 -32.57 23.95
N LEU A 336 -13.07 -32.49 23.18
CA LEU A 336 -13.01 -32.51 21.72
C LEU A 336 -12.93 -31.07 21.19
N LEU A 337 -11.77 -30.70 20.67
CA LEU A 337 -11.54 -29.40 20.03
C LEU A 337 -11.87 -29.54 18.54
N ASN A 338 -12.95 -28.91 18.09
CA ASN A 338 -13.36 -28.97 16.68
C ASN A 338 -12.48 -28.15 15.70
N GLY A 339 -11.30 -27.70 16.13
CA GLY A 339 -10.36 -26.92 15.31
C GLY A 339 -8.90 -27.06 15.73
N GLY A 340 -8.52 -28.21 16.29
CA GLY A 340 -7.14 -28.52 16.63
C GLY A 340 -6.81 -29.94 16.22
N GLY A 341 -6.16 -30.09 15.06
CA GLY A 341 -5.66 -31.38 14.58
C GLY A 341 -4.68 -31.99 15.59
N GLY A 342 -5.06 -33.12 16.17
CA GLY A 342 -4.23 -33.88 17.09
C GLY A 342 -4.92 -35.13 17.61
N GLN A 343 -4.98 -36.16 16.76
CA GLN A 343 -5.16 -37.59 17.05
C GLN A 343 -6.37 -38.03 17.88
N ASP A 344 -7.30 -38.74 17.24
CA ASP A 344 -7.40 -40.19 17.48
C ASP A 344 -8.31 -40.85 16.42
N GLU A 345 -7.68 -41.67 15.57
CA GLU A 345 -8.36 -42.75 14.86
C GLU A 345 -9.01 -43.68 15.86
N TYR A 346 -10.33 -43.88 15.78
CA TYR A 346 -10.91 -45.19 16.11
C TYR A 346 -12.03 -45.55 15.12
N LEU A 347 -11.96 -46.81 14.68
CA LEU A 347 -12.87 -47.55 13.80
C LEU A 347 -14.34 -47.57 14.29
#